data_AF-D7U0D1-F1
#
_entry.id   AF-D7U0D1-F1
#
_cell.length_a   1.000
_cell.length_b   1.000
_cell.length_c   1.000
_cell.angle_alpha   90.00
_cell.angle_beta   90.00
_cell.angle_gamma   90.00
#
_symmetry.space_group_name_H-M   'P 1'
#
loop_
_entity.id
_entity.type
_entity.pdbx_description
1 polymer ?
#
loop_
_entity_poly.entity_id
_entity_poly.type
_entity_poly.pdbx_seq_one_letter_code
_entity_poly.pdbx_strand_id
1 'polypeptide(L)'
;MVDEASIRSWDLGTHFALSLVSPNPTRLIHSEHRVRLLSLPSNMSEKCIRRAISDVSAESQRMTIEEGDTRSEATQVEQSRCECCGFMEECTASYIQQVSDSHSGKWVCGICSEAVKERIKRVPRTAMEEALSSHKDLCERFNTTTRLNPKLSLTMTMRELARRSAHQRNDHSSMKPRIGRTSSCAPRIE
;
A
#
# COMPACT_ATOMS: atom_id res chain seq x y z
N MET A 1 17.87 1.79 44.00
CA MET A 1 17.86 0.32 43.99
C MET A 1 17.48 -0.10 42.58
N VAL A 2 18.50 -0.34 41.78
CA VAL A 2 18.41 -0.91 40.44
C VAL A 2 18.81 -2.36 40.61
N ASP A 3 17.98 -3.30 40.17
CA ASP A 3 18.35 -4.71 40.11
C ASP A 3 18.41 -5.15 38.65
N GLU A 4 19.65 -5.45 38.28
CA GLU A 4 20.18 -5.87 37.01
C GLU A 4 20.50 -7.36 37.15
N ALA A 5 19.70 -8.24 36.54
CA ALA A 5 20.11 -9.64 36.26
C ALA A 5 18.97 -10.40 35.57
N SER A 6 19.09 -10.62 34.25
CA SER A 6 19.20 -11.97 33.69
C SER A 6 19.34 -11.88 32.17
N ILE A 7 20.58 -11.62 31.74
CA ILE A 7 21.01 -11.91 30.37
C ILE A 7 21.19 -13.43 30.32
N ARG A 8 20.24 -14.14 29.70
CA ARG A 8 20.47 -15.53 29.30
C ARG A 8 20.78 -15.55 27.81
N SER A 9 22.06 -15.81 27.55
CA SER A 9 22.68 -16.30 26.32
C SER A 9 21.77 -17.24 25.53
N TRP A 10 21.59 -16.93 24.24
CA TRP A 10 21.15 -17.88 23.23
C TRP A 10 22.26 -17.94 22.20
N ASP A 11 23.19 -18.85 22.41
CA ASP A 11 24.10 -19.27 21.37
C ASP A 11 24.11 -20.80 21.36
N LEU A 12 23.85 -21.36 20.17
CA LEU A 12 24.25 -22.67 19.64
C LEU A 12 23.16 -23.21 18.70
N GLY A 13 23.57 -23.31 17.44
CA GLY A 13 22.70 -23.57 16.32
C GLY A 13 22.13 -24.97 16.25
N THR A 14 21.07 -25.08 15.46
CA THR A 14 20.70 -26.32 14.79
C THR A 14 20.01 -25.92 13.48
N HIS A 15 20.63 -26.28 12.35
CA HIS A 15 20.00 -26.21 11.05
C HIS A 15 18.79 -27.14 11.05
N PHE A 16 17.57 -26.59 11.06
CA PHE A 16 16.35 -27.33 10.75
C PHE A 16 15.91 -26.95 9.34
N ALA A 17 16.19 -27.84 8.38
CA ALA A 17 15.66 -27.75 7.03
C ALA A 17 14.15 -28.01 7.08
N LEU A 18 13.35 -26.95 6.92
CA LEU A 18 11.92 -27.06 6.72
C LEU A 18 11.65 -27.42 5.24
N SER A 19 11.48 -28.70 4.96
CA SER A 19 10.89 -29.17 3.71
C SER A 19 9.41 -28.73 3.65
N LEU A 20 9.13 -27.75 2.80
CA LEU A 20 7.76 -27.34 2.46
C LEU A 20 7.12 -28.40 1.55
N VAL A 21 6.27 -29.25 2.12
CA VAL A 21 5.28 -30.01 1.34
C VAL A 21 4.08 -29.09 1.14
N SER A 22 3.92 -28.61 -0.08
CA SER A 22 2.82 -27.73 -0.51
C SER A 22 1.55 -28.55 -0.80
N PRO A 23 0.40 -28.28 -0.16
CA PRO A 23 -0.87 -28.83 -0.62
C PRO A 23 -1.42 -27.99 -1.78
N ASN A 24 -1.70 -28.71 -2.87
CA ASN A 24 -2.27 -28.25 -4.13
C ASN A 24 -3.59 -27.46 -3.95
N PRO A 25 -3.76 -26.27 -4.57
CA PRO A 25 -5.02 -25.52 -4.54
C PRO A 25 -5.95 -25.93 -5.68
N THR A 26 -7.16 -26.36 -5.32
CA THR A 26 -8.26 -26.59 -6.26
C THR A 26 -8.82 -25.25 -6.76
N ARG A 27 -8.58 -24.98 -8.05
CA ARG A 27 -9.45 -24.33 -9.06
C ARG A 27 -10.47 -23.29 -8.55
N LEU A 28 -10.08 -22.01 -8.60
CA LEU A 28 -11.01 -20.89 -8.73
C LEU A 28 -10.69 -20.14 -10.03
N ILE A 29 -11.75 -19.93 -10.81
CA ILE A 29 -11.74 -19.38 -12.16
C ILE A 29 -11.56 -17.86 -12.01
N HIS A 30 -10.39 -17.33 -12.34
CA HIS A 30 -10.14 -15.90 -12.41
C HIS A 30 -9.74 -15.54 -13.84
N SER A 31 -10.46 -14.58 -14.42
CA SER A 31 -10.11 -13.95 -15.69
C SER A 31 -8.72 -13.32 -15.58
N GLU A 32 -7.77 -13.87 -16.33
CA GLU A 32 -6.40 -13.36 -16.39
C GLU A 32 -6.36 -12.02 -17.13
N HIS A 33 -6.33 -10.91 -16.39
CA HIS A 33 -5.72 -9.69 -16.90
C HIS A 33 -4.21 -9.86 -16.79
N ARG A 34 -3.63 -10.39 -17.87
CA ARG A 34 -2.19 -10.61 -18.03
C ARG A 34 -1.48 -9.26 -18.11
N VAL A 35 -1.10 -8.70 -16.96
CA VAL A 35 -0.09 -7.64 -16.92
C VAL A 35 1.21 -8.27 -17.41
N ARG A 36 1.65 -7.89 -18.61
CA ARG A 36 3.00 -8.20 -19.09
C ARG A 36 3.98 -7.60 -18.07
N LEU A 37 4.55 -8.44 -17.22
CA LEU A 37 5.85 -8.15 -16.62
C LEU A 37 6.82 -8.07 -17.80
N LEU A 38 7.09 -6.84 -18.25
CA LEU A 38 8.22 -6.56 -19.13
C LEU A 38 9.46 -6.99 -18.35
N SER A 39 10.10 -8.05 -18.82
CA SER A 39 11.42 -8.49 -18.37
C SER A 39 12.34 -7.27 -18.27
N LEU A 40 12.91 -7.00 -17.09
CA LEU A 40 13.97 -5.99 -16.94
C LEU A 40 15.11 -6.34 -17.91
N PRO A 41 15.57 -5.40 -18.75
CA PRO A 41 16.73 -5.64 -19.60
C PRO A 41 17.98 -5.79 -18.72
N SER A 42 18.75 -6.84 -19.00
CA SER A 42 20.02 -7.11 -18.35
C SER A 42 21.05 -6.03 -18.72
N ASN A 43 21.79 -5.58 -17.71
CA ASN A 43 23.09 -4.91 -17.81
C ASN A 43 23.18 -3.72 -18.77
N MET A 44 22.67 -2.56 -18.34
CA MET A 44 23.07 -1.28 -18.93
C MET A 44 24.48 -0.93 -18.46
N SER A 45 25.46 -0.93 -19.38
CA SER A 45 26.83 -0.48 -19.08
C SER A 45 26.81 0.93 -18.49
N GLU A 46 27.70 1.22 -17.54
CA GLU A 46 27.91 2.56 -16.96
C GLU A 46 28.02 3.65 -18.04
N LYS A 47 28.58 3.29 -19.20
CA LYS A 47 28.66 4.17 -20.38
C LYS A 47 27.29 4.53 -20.96
N CYS A 48 26.32 3.61 -20.97
CA CYS A 48 24.96 3.90 -21.41
C CYS A 48 24.22 4.78 -20.40
N ILE A 49 24.45 4.58 -19.09
CA ILE A 49 23.89 5.44 -18.05
C ILE A 49 24.42 6.86 -18.19
N ARG A 50 25.74 7.02 -18.36
CA ARG A 50 26.37 8.32 -18.58
C ARG A 50 25.85 9.02 -19.85
N ARG A 51 25.64 8.26 -20.94
CA ARG A 51 25.11 8.78 -22.20
C ARG A 51 23.67 9.27 -22.06
N ALA A 52 22.81 8.47 -21.41
CA ALA A 52 21.44 8.88 -21.11
C ALA A 52 21.38 10.14 -20.22
N ILE A 53 22.27 10.25 -19.22
CA ILE A 53 22.37 11.45 -18.37
C ILE A 53 22.79 12.67 -19.20
N SER A 54 23.76 12.52 -20.11
CA SER A 54 24.20 13.59 -21.01
C SER A 54 23.10 14.02 -21.99
N ASP A 55 22.36 13.08 -22.57
CA ASP A 55 21.27 13.38 -23.51
C ASP A 55 20.12 14.13 -22.81
N VAL A 56 19.77 13.73 -21.58
CA VAL A 56 18.76 14.45 -20.77
C VAL A 56 19.24 15.85 -20.38
N SER A 57 20.52 16.01 -20.02
CA SER A 57 21.10 17.31 -19.67
C SER A 57 21.12 18.27 -20.87
N ALA A 58 21.44 17.77 -22.06
CA ALA A 58 21.42 18.55 -23.29
C ALA A 58 19.99 18.96 -23.70
N GLU A 59 19.00 18.07 -23.50
CA GLU A 59 17.59 18.40 -23.76
C GLU A 59 17.05 19.43 -22.76
N SER A 60 17.46 19.33 -21.48
CA SER A 60 17.10 20.32 -20.46
C SER A 60 17.66 21.72 -20.78
N GLN A 61 18.84 21.81 -21.41
CA GLN A 61 19.45 23.09 -21.82
C GLN A 61 18.78 23.69 -23.07
N ARG A 62 18.10 22.88 -23.89
CA ARG A 62 17.41 23.33 -25.11
C ARG A 62 16.07 24.02 -24.85
N MET A 63 15.54 23.94 -23.62
CA MET A 63 14.29 24.61 -23.24
C MET A 63 14.47 26.00 -22.61
N THR A 64 15.68 26.57 -22.65
CA THR A 64 15.95 27.94 -22.22
C THR A 64 16.43 28.76 -23.41
N ILE A 65 15.49 29.26 -24.22
CA ILE A 65 15.56 30.51 -25.01
C ILE A 65 14.13 30.81 -25.52
N GLU A 66 13.77 32.09 -25.44
CA GLU A 66 12.51 32.77 -25.82
C GLU A 66 11.56 33.07 -24.63
N GLU A 67 12.04 33.95 -23.74
CA GLU A 67 11.19 34.81 -22.91
C GLU A 67 10.45 35.80 -23.83
N GLY A 68 9.27 35.38 -24.28
CA GLY A 68 8.27 36.22 -24.95
C GLY A 68 7.21 36.66 -23.95
N ASP A 69 7.30 37.93 -23.56
CA ASP A 69 6.35 38.71 -22.76
C ASP A 69 4.96 38.77 -23.43
N THR A 70 4.12 37.75 -23.16
CA THR A 70 2.64 37.74 -23.18
C THR A 70 2.13 36.28 -23.07
N ARG A 71 2.32 35.63 -21.93
CA ARG A 71 1.67 34.34 -21.61
C ARG A 71 1.08 34.35 -20.21
N SER A 72 -0.06 35.02 -20.15
CA SER A 72 -1.30 34.63 -19.48
C SER A 72 -1.20 33.93 -18.11
N GLU A 73 -1.86 34.52 -17.12
CA GLU A 73 -2.34 34.01 -15.81
C GLU A 73 -2.61 32.48 -15.71
N ALA A 74 -2.90 31.82 -16.83
CA ALA A 74 -3.14 30.38 -16.97
C ALA A 74 -1.95 29.47 -16.58
N THR A 75 -0.73 29.98 -16.45
CA THR A 75 0.46 29.18 -16.04
C THR A 75 0.94 29.46 -14.63
N GLN A 76 0.22 30.26 -13.83
CA GLN A 76 0.58 30.48 -12.44
C GLN A 76 0.35 29.18 -11.64
N VAL A 77 1.45 28.60 -11.16
CA VAL A 77 1.46 27.39 -10.33
C VAL A 77 1.53 27.82 -8.86
N GLU A 78 0.71 27.18 -8.03
CA GLU A 78 0.60 27.44 -6.60
C GLU A 78 0.74 26.13 -5.82
N GLN A 79 1.35 26.21 -4.63
CA GLN A 79 1.40 25.08 -3.69
C GLN A 79 0.15 25.07 -2.82
N SER A 80 -0.66 24.01 -2.94
CA SER A 80 -1.89 23.83 -2.17
C SER A 80 -1.81 22.64 -1.23
N ARG A 81 -2.49 22.72 -0.07
CA ARG A 81 -2.49 21.68 0.99
C ARG A 81 -3.80 20.90 1.06
N CYS A 82 -3.72 19.57 0.97
CA CYS A 82 -4.90 18.75 0.76
C CYS A 82 -5.70 18.67 2.05
N GLU A 83 -6.99 18.99 1.98
CA GLU A 83 -7.90 18.97 3.14
C GLU A 83 -8.07 17.58 3.77
N CYS A 84 -7.83 16.51 3.00
CA CYS A 84 -7.96 15.13 3.47
C CYS A 84 -6.67 14.61 4.09
N CYS A 85 -5.55 14.63 3.34
CA CYS A 85 -4.32 13.94 3.73
C CYS A 85 -3.17 14.87 4.13
N GLY A 86 -3.32 16.19 3.92
CA GLY A 86 -2.30 17.19 4.25
C GLY A 86 -1.09 17.20 3.31
N PHE A 87 -1.09 16.42 2.23
CA PHE A 87 -0.04 16.47 1.22
C PHE A 87 -0.07 17.81 0.46
N MET A 88 1.11 18.35 0.16
CA MET A 88 1.27 19.56 -0.65
C MET A 88 1.44 19.17 -2.11
N GLU A 89 0.68 19.79 -3.01
CA GLU A 89 0.77 19.57 -4.45
C GLU A 89 0.93 20.93 -5.16
N GLU A 90 1.74 20.95 -6.22
CA GLU A 90 1.88 22.09 -7.11
C GLU A 90 0.81 22.00 -8.21
N CYS A 91 -0.04 23.01 -8.30
CA CYS A 91 -1.22 23.01 -9.17
C CYS A 91 -1.45 24.38 -9.79
N THR A 92 -2.04 24.45 -10.98
CA THR A 92 -2.50 25.73 -11.52
C THR A 92 -3.71 26.24 -10.73
N ALA A 93 -3.87 27.56 -10.63
CA ALA A 93 -5.03 28.18 -9.97
C ALA A 93 -6.36 27.67 -10.56
N SER A 94 -6.42 27.53 -11.89
CA SER A 94 -7.60 27.00 -12.60
C SER A 94 -7.95 25.56 -12.19
N TYR A 95 -6.94 24.70 -12.00
CA TYR A 95 -7.16 23.33 -11.56
C TYR A 95 -7.60 23.27 -10.10
N ILE A 96 -7.01 24.09 -9.22
CA ILE A 96 -7.42 24.22 -7.83
C ILE A 96 -8.91 24.59 -7.74
N GLN A 97 -9.34 25.58 -8.52
CA GLN A 97 -10.73 26.02 -8.56
C GLN A 97 -11.67 24.92 -9.06
N GLN A 98 -11.37 24.29 -10.20
CA GLN A 98 -12.18 23.21 -10.77
C GLN A 98 -12.37 22.04 -9.78
N VAL A 99 -11.29 21.66 -9.10
CA VAL A 99 -11.34 20.61 -8.08
C VAL A 99 -12.19 21.07 -6.90
N SER A 100 -11.99 22.28 -6.40
CA SER A 100 -12.72 22.80 -5.24
C SER A 100 -14.23 22.89 -5.51
N ASP A 101 -14.63 23.37 -6.69
CA ASP A 101 -16.04 23.45 -7.12
C ASP A 101 -16.72 22.08 -7.13
N SER A 102 -15.94 21.03 -7.45
CA SER A 102 -16.43 19.65 -7.48
C SER A 102 -16.44 18.98 -6.09
N HIS A 103 -15.78 19.57 -5.08
CA HIS A 103 -15.54 18.95 -3.77
C HIS A 103 -15.98 19.86 -2.62
N SER A 104 -17.19 20.42 -2.73
CA SER A 104 -17.79 21.24 -1.66
C SER A 104 -16.93 22.44 -1.26
N GLY A 105 -16.24 23.05 -2.22
CA GLY A 105 -15.36 24.20 -2.01
C GLY A 105 -14.00 23.87 -1.40
N LYS A 106 -13.66 22.58 -1.26
CA LYS A 106 -12.40 22.13 -0.64
C LYS A 106 -11.41 21.64 -1.67
N TRP A 107 -10.18 22.10 -1.58
CA TRP A 107 -9.11 21.56 -2.40
C TRP A 107 -8.64 20.19 -1.88
N VAL A 108 -8.59 19.20 -2.78
CA VAL A 108 -8.10 17.85 -2.52
C VAL A 108 -7.09 17.42 -3.58
N CYS A 109 -6.03 16.72 -3.18
CA CYS A 109 -5.03 16.21 -4.12
C CYS A 109 -5.62 15.17 -5.08
N GLY A 110 -4.94 14.93 -6.20
CA GLY A 110 -5.44 14.02 -7.25
C GLY A 110 -5.84 12.62 -6.75
N ILE A 111 -5.08 12.07 -5.77
CA ILE A 111 -5.37 10.74 -5.19
C ILE A 111 -6.62 10.77 -4.31
N CYS A 112 -6.78 11.81 -3.47
CA CYS A 112 -7.95 11.95 -2.61
C CYS A 112 -9.22 12.24 -3.41
N SER A 113 -9.11 13.03 -4.50
CA SER A 113 -10.20 13.28 -5.45
C SER A 113 -10.78 11.97 -5.99
N GLU A 114 -9.94 11.08 -6.50
CA GLU A 114 -10.39 9.78 -7.01
C GLU A 114 -10.95 8.87 -5.91
N ALA A 115 -10.37 8.89 -4.71
CA ALA A 115 -10.87 8.11 -3.58
C ALA A 115 -12.28 8.55 -3.12
N VAL A 116 -12.54 9.86 -3.11
CA VAL A 116 -13.85 10.42 -2.76
C VAL A 116 -14.88 10.10 -3.84
N LYS A 117 -14.53 10.27 -5.12
CA LYS A 117 -15.39 9.86 -6.25
C LYS A 117 -15.74 8.38 -6.18
N GLU A 118 -14.77 7.52 -5.87
CA GLU A 118 -15.00 6.08 -5.73
C GLU A 118 -15.94 5.75 -4.55
N ARG A 119 -15.82 6.46 -3.43
CA ARG A 119 -16.74 6.30 -2.30
C ARG A 119 -18.19 6.63 -2.68
N ILE A 120 -18.41 7.73 -3.39
CA ILE A 120 -19.75 8.14 -3.85
C ILE A 120 -20.32 7.11 -4.84
N LYS A 121 -19.48 6.54 -5.71
CA LYS A 121 -19.88 5.45 -6.62
C LYS A 121 -20.31 4.19 -5.86
N ARG A 122 -19.59 3.81 -4.79
CA ARG A 122 -19.86 2.59 -4.01
C ARG A 122 -21.04 2.71 -3.05
N VAL A 123 -21.28 3.91 -2.53
CA VAL A 123 -22.40 4.18 -1.63
C VAL A 123 -23.28 5.25 -2.29
N PRO A 124 -24.18 4.84 -3.21
CA PRO A 124 -25.08 5.77 -3.86
C PRO A 124 -25.89 6.55 -2.82
N ARG A 125 -26.10 7.83 -3.06
CA ARG A 125 -26.79 8.81 -2.18
C ARG A 125 -25.95 9.43 -1.05
N THR A 126 -24.68 9.08 -0.89
CA THR A 126 -23.78 9.83 0.01
C THR A 126 -23.53 11.23 -0.56
N ALA A 127 -23.72 12.26 0.27
CA ALA A 127 -23.41 13.64 -0.11
C ALA A 127 -21.89 13.84 -0.28
N MET A 128 -21.47 14.74 -1.16
CA MET A 128 -20.04 15.03 -1.40
C MET A 128 -19.30 15.38 -0.10
N GLU A 129 -19.89 16.24 0.74
CA GLU A 129 -19.34 16.65 2.03
C GLU A 129 -19.18 15.47 3.01
N GLU A 130 -20.14 14.54 3.03
CA GLU A 130 -20.07 13.33 3.87
C GLU A 130 -18.96 12.38 3.36
N ALA A 131 -18.85 12.21 2.03
CA ALA A 131 -17.79 11.41 1.43
C ALA A 131 -16.40 12.00 1.73
N LEU A 132 -16.26 13.32 1.67
CA LEU A 132 -15.05 14.05 2.05
C LEU A 132 -14.72 13.88 3.53
N SER A 133 -15.69 14.09 4.42
CA SER A 133 -15.49 13.92 5.87
C SER A 133 -15.03 12.50 6.19
N SER A 134 -15.70 11.48 5.64
CA SER A 134 -15.32 10.10 5.90
C SER A 134 -13.94 9.75 5.34
N HIS A 135 -13.55 10.32 4.20
CA HIS A 135 -12.21 10.13 3.65
C HIS A 135 -11.15 10.88 4.47
N LYS A 136 -11.45 12.08 4.98
CA LYS A 136 -10.60 12.85 5.89
C LYS A 136 -10.32 12.06 7.16
N ASP A 137 -11.34 11.45 7.79
CA ASP A 137 -11.19 10.60 8.97
C ASP A 137 -10.33 9.34 8.69
N LEU A 138 -10.44 8.79 7.48
CA LEU A 138 -9.58 7.69 7.04
C LEU A 138 -8.12 8.14 6.92
N CYS A 139 -7.88 9.28 6.27
CA CYS A 139 -6.56 9.86 6.10
C CYS A 139 -5.93 10.25 7.43
N GLU A 140 -6.68 10.84 8.36
CA GLU A 140 -6.20 11.18 9.70
C GLU A 140 -5.78 9.94 10.48
N ARG A 141 -6.63 8.89 10.48
CA ARG A 141 -6.27 7.61 11.10
C ARG A 141 -5.04 7.00 10.46
N PHE A 142 -4.94 7.01 9.14
CA PHE A 142 -3.76 6.50 8.43
C PHE A 142 -2.50 7.28 8.79
N ASN A 143 -2.60 8.61 8.86
CA ASN A 143 -1.50 9.50 9.18
C ASN A 143 -1.02 9.30 10.62
N THR A 144 -1.94 9.15 11.58
CA THR A 144 -1.65 8.98 13.02
C THR A 144 -1.29 7.55 13.43
N THR A 145 -1.58 6.54 12.61
CA THR A 145 -1.25 5.14 12.92
C THR A 145 -0.20 4.60 11.96
N THR A 146 -0.57 4.38 10.70
CA THR A 146 0.28 3.69 9.72
C THR A 146 1.46 4.53 9.26
N ARG A 147 1.30 5.84 9.00
CA ARG A 147 2.45 6.68 8.63
C ARG A 147 3.40 6.91 9.81
N LEU A 148 2.86 7.16 11.01
CA LEU A 148 3.70 7.38 12.20
C LEU A 148 4.56 6.16 12.53
N ASN A 149 3.98 4.95 12.45
CA ASN A 149 4.72 3.72 12.75
C ASN A 149 4.31 2.56 11.84
N PRO A 150 4.84 2.50 10.60
CA PRO A 150 4.43 1.49 9.63
C PRO A 150 4.77 0.06 10.07
N LYS A 151 5.87 -0.12 10.81
CA LYS A 151 6.29 -1.44 11.33
C LYS A 151 5.33 -1.96 12.41
N LEU A 152 4.93 -1.10 13.34
CA LEU A 152 3.94 -1.46 14.37
C LEU A 152 2.57 -1.70 13.72
N SER A 153 2.14 -0.84 12.78
CA SER A 153 0.89 -1.03 12.03
C SER A 153 0.86 -2.38 11.32
N LEU A 154 1.93 -2.74 10.61
CA LEU A 154 2.07 -4.06 9.99
C LEU A 154 2.00 -5.20 11.00
N THR A 155 2.71 -5.09 12.12
CA THR A 155 2.71 -6.14 13.15
C THR A 155 1.32 -6.33 13.76
N MET A 156 0.59 -5.22 13.97
CA MET A 156 -0.77 -5.24 14.50
C MET A 156 -1.77 -5.85 13.50
N THR A 157 -1.65 -5.52 12.21
CA THR A 157 -2.49 -6.14 11.18
C THR A 157 -2.20 -7.64 11.03
N MET A 158 -0.93 -8.05 11.05
CA MET A 158 -0.56 -9.48 11.05
C MET A 158 -1.13 -10.23 12.26
N ARG A 159 -1.04 -9.63 13.45
CA ARG A 159 -1.63 -10.18 14.68
C ARG A 159 -3.15 -10.32 14.55
N GLU A 160 -3.83 -9.32 14.00
CA GLU A 160 -5.27 -9.36 13.80
C GLU A 160 -5.69 -10.42 12.80
N LEU A 161 -4.97 -10.57 11.68
CA LEU A 161 -5.19 -11.63 10.71
C LEU A 161 -5.05 -13.02 11.36
N ALA A 162 -3.97 -13.27 12.10
CA ALA A 162 -3.78 -14.53 12.81
C ALA A 162 -4.92 -14.83 13.81
N ARG A 163 -5.41 -13.81 14.53
CA ARG A 163 -6.56 -13.92 15.44
C ARG A 163 -7.85 -14.28 14.70
N ARG A 164 -8.16 -13.58 13.60
CA ARG A 164 -9.36 -13.84 12.78
C ARG A 164 -9.32 -15.24 12.17
N SER A 165 -8.16 -15.68 11.67
CA SER A 165 -7.99 -17.04 11.13
C SER A 165 -8.12 -18.13 12.20
N ALA A 166 -7.67 -17.88 13.43
CA ALA A 166 -7.86 -18.82 14.54
C ALA A 166 -9.34 -18.94 14.94
N HIS A 167 -10.08 -17.83 14.98
CA HIS A 167 -11.51 -17.82 15.32
C HIS A 167 -12.35 -18.60 14.30
N GLN A 168 -12.11 -18.36 13.00
CA GLN A 168 -12.82 -19.08 11.92
C GLN A 168 -12.64 -20.61 12.03
N ARG A 169 -11.45 -21.09 12.42
CA ARG A 169 -11.21 -22.53 12.63
C ARG A 169 -12.00 -23.10 13.82
N ASN A 170 -12.24 -22.31 14.86
CA ASN A 170 -13.05 -22.74 16.01
C ASN A 170 -14.54 -22.76 15.68
N ASP A 171 -15.04 -21.82 14.88
CA ASP A 171 -16.45 -21.82 14.46
C ASP A 171 -16.75 -23.01 13.53
N HIS A 172 -15.81 -23.39 12.66
CA HIS A 172 -15.93 -24.58 11.81
C HIS A 172 -15.65 -25.91 12.54
N SER A 173 -14.99 -25.91 13.71
CA SER A 173 -14.79 -27.13 14.50
C SER A 173 -16.03 -27.54 15.30
N SER A 174 -17.00 -26.64 15.46
CA SER A 174 -18.32 -26.94 16.06
C SER A 174 -19.20 -27.79 15.13
N MET A 175 -18.83 -27.93 13.84
CA MET A 175 -19.59 -28.67 12.82
C MET A 175 -18.68 -29.53 11.92
N LYS A 176 -17.93 -30.53 12.46
CA LYS A 176 -17.56 -31.83 11.79
C LYS A 176 -16.58 -32.72 12.59
N PRO A 177 -16.50 -34.05 12.28
CA PRO A 177 -16.34 -35.11 13.26
C PRO A 177 -14.92 -35.22 13.84
N ARG A 178 -14.85 -35.72 15.08
CA ARG A 178 -13.60 -36.03 15.79
C ARG A 178 -12.72 -36.91 14.92
N ILE A 179 -11.62 -36.35 14.41
CA ILE A 179 -10.53 -37.12 13.82
C ILE A 179 -9.98 -38.00 14.95
N GLY A 180 -10.45 -39.25 14.98
CA GLY A 180 -9.99 -40.27 15.91
C GLY A 180 -8.52 -40.56 15.65
N ARG A 181 -7.71 -40.50 16.71
CA ARG A 181 -6.33 -40.96 16.67
C ARG A 181 -6.33 -42.44 16.26
N THR A 182 -5.84 -42.75 15.07
CA THR A 182 -5.59 -44.14 14.68
C THR A 182 -4.41 -44.64 15.50
N SER A 183 -4.67 -45.58 16.41
CA SER A 183 -3.63 -46.34 17.11
C SER A 183 -2.92 -47.23 16.08
N SER A 184 -1.66 -46.93 15.77
CA SER A 184 -0.87 -47.81 14.90
C SER A 184 -0.59 -49.11 15.67
N CYS A 185 -1.07 -50.24 15.16
CA CYS A 185 -0.64 -51.55 15.61
C CYS A 185 0.80 -51.77 15.12
N ALA A 186 1.78 -51.73 16.01
CA ALA A 186 3.09 -52.32 15.74
C ALA A 186 3.07 -53.76 16.27
N PRO A 187 3.36 -54.80 15.47
CA PRO A 187 3.43 -56.16 16.00
C PRO A 187 4.73 -56.30 16.81
N ARG A 188 4.62 -56.97 17.96
CA ARG A 188 5.76 -57.39 18.78
C ARG A 188 6.47 -58.52 18.02
N ILE A 189 7.76 -58.34 17.75
CA ILE A 189 8.61 -59.37 17.16
C ILE A 189 9.14 -60.21 18.34
N GLU A 190 8.86 -61.52 18.32
CA GLU A 190 9.53 -62.53 19.16
C GLU A 190 10.80 -63.05 18.49
#